data_AF-A0A068WCC7-F1
#
_entry.id   AF-A0A068WCC7-F1
#
_cell.length_a   1.000
_cell.length_b   1.000
_cell.length_c   1.000
_cell.angle_alpha   90.00
_cell.angle_beta   90.00
_cell.angle_gamma   90.00
#
_symmetry.space_group_name_H-M   'P 1'
#
loop_
_entity.id
_entity.type
_entity.pdbx_description
1 polymer ?
#
loop_
_entity_poly.entity_id
_entity_poly.type
_entity_poly.pdbx_seq_one_letter_code
_entity_poly.pdbx_strand_id
1 'polypeptide(L)'
;MDPMMLENEAKKMQNRYTEAISNAIKEWDTKFLRRMQSIYFGCGKKCCDNKDFDTEQVQSCIEHCEKPVSAAQSLVQGELNQLQSRFQTCVRECSHRAHDKFKGADDTLTEAQRILVQKETLVCVNKCVEEQITNAIPATVRLVSAQLQKLRAEQPSD
;
A
#
# COMPACT_ATOMS: atom_id res chain seq x y z
N MET A 1 -27.01 -13.30 -16.56
CA MET A 1 -26.31 -12.14 -15.97
C MET A 1 -25.43 -11.60 -17.06
N ASP A 2 -25.58 -10.32 -17.42
CA ASP A 2 -24.90 -9.69 -18.56
C ASP A 2 -23.40 -9.48 -18.25
N PRO A 3 -22.47 -9.80 -19.16
CA PRO A 3 -21.03 -9.49 -19.02
C PRO A 3 -20.73 -8.07 -18.54
N MET A 4 -21.52 -7.08 -18.99
CA MET A 4 -21.34 -5.68 -18.59
C MET A 4 -21.63 -5.44 -17.10
N MET A 5 -22.48 -6.25 -16.47
CA MET A 5 -22.78 -6.17 -15.04
C MET A 5 -21.61 -6.68 -14.18
N LEU A 6 -20.96 -7.76 -14.60
CA LEU A 6 -19.81 -8.35 -13.89
C LEU A 6 -18.61 -7.39 -13.90
N GLU A 7 -18.35 -6.74 -15.02
CA GLU A 7 -17.30 -5.73 -15.12
C GLU A 7 -17.54 -4.53 -14.20
N ASN A 8 -18.80 -4.07 -14.11
CA ASN A 8 -19.19 -3.01 -13.19
C ASN A 8 -18.99 -3.39 -11.72
N GLU A 9 -19.28 -4.63 -11.34
CA GLU A 9 -19.03 -5.15 -9.98
C GLU A 9 -17.52 -5.21 -9.67
N ALA A 10 -16.71 -5.72 -10.60
CA ALA A 10 -15.26 -5.75 -10.47
C ALA A 10 -14.68 -4.34 -10.25
N LYS A 11 -15.14 -3.36 -11.05
CA LYS A 11 -14.71 -1.97 -10.93
C LYS A 11 -15.11 -1.35 -9.59
N LYS A 12 -16.32 -1.62 -9.10
CA LYS A 12 -16.75 -1.15 -7.76
C LYS A 12 -15.85 -1.68 -6.65
N MET A 13 -15.49 -2.96 -6.70
CA MET A 13 -14.58 -3.57 -5.73
C MET A 13 -13.17 -2.96 -5.79
N GLN A 14 -12.64 -2.78 -7.00
CA GLN A 14 -11.34 -2.14 -7.21
C GLN A 14 -11.32 -0.71 -6.65
N ASN A 15 -12.36 0.08 -6.91
CA ASN A 15 -12.47 1.45 -6.42
C ASN A 15 -12.47 1.52 -4.89
N ARG A 16 -13.29 0.67 -4.23
CA ARG A 16 -13.34 0.60 -2.75
C ARG A 16 -11.98 0.29 -2.13
N TYR A 17 -11.26 -0.69 -2.70
CA TYR A 17 -9.93 -1.04 -2.22
C TYR A 17 -8.92 0.10 -2.44
N THR A 18 -8.92 0.70 -3.63
CA THR A 18 -8.01 1.79 -3.99
C THR A 18 -8.25 3.03 -3.14
N GLU A 19 -9.51 3.37 -2.88
CA GLU A 19 -9.90 4.49 -2.02
C GLU A 19 -9.41 4.27 -0.57
N ALA A 20 -9.58 3.07 -0.02
CA ALA A 20 -9.09 2.74 1.31
C ALA A 20 -7.56 2.88 1.42
N ILE A 21 -6.81 2.40 0.42
CA ILE A 21 -5.35 2.57 0.36
C ILE A 21 -4.96 4.04 0.20
N SER A 22 -5.64 4.79 -0.67
CA SER A 22 -5.38 6.22 -0.88
C SER A 22 -5.59 7.03 0.40
N ASN A 23 -6.64 6.71 1.16
CA ASN A 23 -6.90 7.34 2.45
C ASN A 23 -5.80 7.03 3.47
N ALA A 24 -5.31 5.78 3.53
CA ALA A 24 -4.18 5.42 4.39
C ALA A 24 -2.90 6.20 4.02
N ILE A 25 -2.58 6.31 2.74
CA ILE A 25 -1.43 7.09 2.24
C ILE A 25 -1.58 8.56 2.63
N LYS A 26 -2.76 9.15 2.40
CA LYS A 26 -3.06 10.54 2.74
C LYS A 26 -2.92 10.79 4.24
N GLU A 27 -3.34 9.84 5.07
CA GLU A 27 -3.19 9.93 6.52
C GLU A 27 -1.71 9.96 6.92
N TRP A 28 -0.89 9.04 6.41
CA TRP A 28 0.54 9.02 6.71
C TRP A 28 1.26 10.27 6.23
N ASP A 29 0.93 10.72 5.02
CA ASP A 29 1.47 11.92 4.40
C ASP A 29 1.20 13.17 5.24
N THR A 30 -0.07 13.41 5.56
CA THR A 30 -0.50 14.61 6.28
C THR A 30 -0.07 14.62 7.75
N LYS A 31 -0.03 13.47 8.43
CA LYS A 31 0.33 13.39 9.85
C LYS A 31 1.84 13.29 10.11
N PHE A 32 2.60 12.71 9.18
CA PHE A 32 4.00 12.37 9.42
C PHE A 32 4.91 12.85 8.29
N LEU A 33 4.73 12.34 7.07
CA LEU A 33 5.78 12.41 6.03
C LEU A 33 6.11 13.85 5.62
N ARG A 34 5.11 14.72 5.42
CA ARG A 34 5.38 16.13 5.06
C ARG A 34 6.16 16.87 6.14
N ARG A 35 5.83 16.62 7.41
CA ARG A 35 6.57 17.25 8.53
C ARG A 35 7.99 16.72 8.59
N MET A 36 8.18 15.42 8.39
CA MET A 36 9.51 14.84 8.36
C MET A 36 10.37 15.40 7.22
N GLN A 37 9.78 15.55 6.04
CA GLN A 37 10.43 16.20 4.89
C GLN A 37 10.79 17.66 5.20
N SER A 38 9.89 18.42 5.83
CA SER A 38 10.17 19.81 6.22
C SER A 38 11.38 19.92 7.15
N ILE A 39 11.47 19.05 8.16
CA ILE A 39 12.61 19.02 9.11
C ILE A 39 13.89 18.63 8.37
N TYR A 40 13.83 17.62 7.49
CA TYR A 40 14.97 17.22 6.66
C TYR A 40 15.51 18.38 5.83
N PHE A 41 14.65 19.09 5.09
CA PHE A 41 15.09 20.22 4.28
C PHE A 41 15.66 21.38 5.11
N GLY A 42 15.06 21.65 6.28
CA GLY A 42 15.58 22.65 7.23
C GLY A 42 16.97 22.27 7.76
N CYS A 43 17.14 21.02 8.16
CA CYS A 43 18.41 20.45 8.61
C CYS A 43 19.49 20.51 7.52
N GLY A 44 19.17 20.04 6.31
CA GLY A 44 20.09 20.08 5.17
C GLY A 44 20.52 21.49 4.80
N LYS A 45 19.61 22.48 4.88
CA LYS A 45 19.96 23.88 4.72
C LYS A 45 21.00 24.33 5.76
N LYS A 46 20.81 24.03 7.04
CA LYS A 46 21.77 24.38 8.10
C LYS A 46 23.14 23.74 7.86
N CYS A 47 23.18 22.50 7.35
CA CYS A 47 24.42 21.85 6.95
C CYS A 47 25.14 22.66 5.85
N CYS A 48 24.43 23.09 4.81
CA CYS A 48 24.99 23.87 3.70
C CYS A 48 25.40 25.30 4.09
N ASP A 49 24.70 25.92 5.05
CA ASP A 49 25.00 27.27 5.52
C ASP A 49 26.22 27.32 6.46
N ASN A 50 26.68 26.16 6.96
CA ASN A 50 27.82 26.05 7.86
C ASN A 50 29.16 26.23 7.11
N LYS A 51 29.81 27.37 7.30
CA LYS A 51 31.09 27.71 6.65
C LYS A 51 32.30 27.01 7.26
N ASP A 52 32.16 26.43 8.44
CA ASP A 52 33.24 25.71 9.11
C ASP A 52 33.36 24.26 8.61
N PHE A 53 32.34 23.74 7.94
CA PHE A 53 32.35 22.40 7.37
C PHE A 53 33.04 22.39 6.01
N ASP A 54 33.91 21.41 5.80
CA ASP A 54 34.36 21.03 4.47
C ASP A 54 33.28 20.27 3.69
N THR A 55 33.55 19.95 2.43
CA THR A 55 32.62 19.27 1.53
C THR A 55 32.15 17.91 2.07
N GLU A 56 33.03 17.11 2.68
CA GLU A 56 32.68 15.79 3.20
C GLU A 56 31.82 15.90 4.46
N GLN A 57 32.13 16.87 5.32
CA GLN A 57 31.35 17.16 6.53
C GLN A 57 29.94 17.65 6.19
N VAL A 58 29.79 18.51 5.18
CA VAL A 58 28.47 18.94 4.69
C VAL A 58 27.66 17.74 4.20
N GLN A 59 28.26 16.88 3.37
CA GLN A 59 27.57 15.71 2.83
C GLN A 59 27.15 14.72 3.94
N SER A 60 28.05 14.45 4.89
CA SER A 60 27.75 13.59 6.04
C SER A 60 26.60 14.15 6.91
N CYS A 61 26.57 15.47 7.10
CA CYS A 61 25.49 16.17 7.80
C CYS A 61 24.14 16.00 7.07
N ILE A 62 24.12 16.19 5.74
CA ILE A 62 22.90 16.01 4.93
C ILE A 62 22.40 14.57 4.99
N GLU A 63 23.29 13.58 4.86
CA GLU A 63 22.94 12.16 4.98
C GLU A 63 22.35 11.82 6.35
N HIS A 64 22.87 12.44 7.43
CA HIS A 64 22.29 12.30 8.76
C HIS A 64 20.86 12.86 8.83
N CYS A 65 20.62 14.03 8.21
CA CYS A 65 19.28 14.61 8.13
C CYS A 65 18.30 13.74 7.31
N GLU A 66 18.78 13.08 6.25
CA GLU A 66 17.97 12.29 5.32
C GLU A 66 17.52 10.95 5.89
N LYS A 67 18.39 10.28 6.67
CA LYS A 67 18.20 8.90 7.18
C LYS A 67 16.78 8.62 7.70
N PRO A 68 16.18 9.43 8.59
CA PRO A 68 14.83 9.14 9.11
C PRO A 68 13.74 9.23 8.03
N VAL A 69 13.89 10.14 7.06
CA VAL A 69 12.94 10.30 5.94
C VAL A 69 13.03 9.11 4.99
N SER A 70 14.26 8.71 4.62
CA SER A 70 14.48 7.55 3.77
C SER A 70 13.95 6.25 4.40
N ALA A 71 14.16 6.07 5.71
CA ALA A 71 13.60 4.95 6.46
C ALA A 71 12.05 4.98 6.47
N ALA A 72 11.44 6.15 6.68
CA ALA A 72 9.99 6.31 6.67
C ALA A 72 9.38 5.98 5.30
N GLN A 73 10.00 6.44 4.22
CA GLN A 73 9.57 6.14 2.85
C GLN A 73 9.67 4.64 2.54
N SER A 74 10.79 4.02 2.91
CA SER A 74 11.03 2.58 2.72
C SER A 74 10.01 1.74 3.48
N LEU A 75 9.70 2.12 4.72
CA LEU A 75 8.67 1.48 5.53
C LEU A 75 7.30 1.53 4.86
N VAL A 76 6.83 2.73 4.50
CA VAL A 76 5.51 2.93 3.88
C VAL A 76 5.40 2.12 2.59
N GLN A 77 6.42 2.20 1.73
CA GLN A 77 6.44 1.47 0.47
C GLN A 77 6.43 -0.06 0.69
N GLY A 78 7.20 -0.56 1.65
CA GLY A 78 7.26 -1.99 1.97
C GLY A 78 5.91 -2.54 2.44
N GLU A 79 5.25 -1.83 3.36
CA GLU A 79 3.95 -2.23 3.91
C GLU A 79 2.82 -2.15 2.86
N LEU A 80 2.83 -1.13 2.00
CA LEU A 80 1.89 -1.03 0.89
C LEU A 80 2.09 -2.15 -0.14
N ASN A 81 3.33 -2.51 -0.45
CA ASN A 81 3.64 -3.63 -1.33
C ASN A 81 3.17 -4.96 -0.73
N GLN A 82 3.33 -5.14 0.58
CA GLN A 82 2.86 -6.35 1.26
C GLN A 82 1.33 -6.46 1.24
N LEU A 83 0.61 -5.36 1.51
CA LEU A 83 -0.86 -5.33 1.40
C LEU A 83 -1.32 -5.69 -0.01
N GLN A 84 -0.73 -5.08 -1.03
CA GLN A 84 -1.05 -5.36 -2.43
C GLN A 84 -0.77 -6.83 -2.80
N SER A 85 0.37 -7.38 -2.37
CA SER A 85 0.74 -8.77 -2.64
C SER A 85 -0.25 -9.76 -1.99
N ARG A 86 -0.67 -9.50 -0.75
CA ARG A 86 -1.69 -10.32 -0.06
C ARG A 86 -3.03 -10.26 -0.78
N PHE A 87 -3.45 -9.07 -1.22
CA PHE A 87 -4.68 -8.91 -1.97
C PHE A 87 -4.65 -9.65 -3.32
N GLN A 88 -3.57 -9.49 -4.10
CA GLN A 88 -3.40 -10.19 -5.38
C GLN A 88 -3.38 -11.71 -5.22
N THR A 89 -2.76 -12.22 -4.16
CA THR A 89 -2.80 -13.65 -3.83
C THR A 89 -4.23 -14.11 -3.55
N CYS A 90 -4.99 -13.36 -2.74
CA CYS A 90 -6.41 -13.68 -2.47
C CYS A 90 -7.25 -13.73 -3.74
N VAL A 91 -7.08 -12.76 -4.64
CA VAL A 91 -7.78 -12.73 -5.95
C VAL A 91 -7.42 -13.95 -6.81
N ARG A 92 -6.13 -14.32 -6.86
CA ARG A 92 -5.68 -15.49 -7.62
C ARG A 92 -6.27 -16.79 -7.07
N GLU A 93 -6.27 -16.95 -5.75
CA GLU A 93 -6.90 -18.11 -5.12
C GLU A 93 -8.41 -18.16 -5.37
N CYS A 94 -9.11 -17.03 -5.37
CA CYS A 94 -10.52 -16.97 -5.73
C CYS A 94 -10.76 -17.46 -7.16
N SER A 95 -9.91 -17.04 -8.11
CA SER A 95 -9.99 -17.48 -9.50
C SER A 95 -9.75 -18.98 -9.63
N HIS A 96 -8.71 -19.51 -8.96
CA HIS A 96 -8.41 -20.95 -8.97
C HIS A 96 -9.56 -21.77 -8.35
N ARG A 97 -10.07 -21.37 -7.17
CA ARG A 97 -11.20 -22.04 -6.51
C ARG A 97 -12.45 -22.04 -7.38
N ALA A 98 -12.76 -20.93 -8.04
CA ALA A 98 -13.88 -20.84 -8.95
C ALA A 98 -13.69 -21.76 -10.16
N HIS A 99 -12.51 -21.76 -10.77
CA HIS A 99 -12.19 -22.65 -11.88
C HIS A 99 -12.34 -24.13 -11.48
N ASP A 100 -11.74 -24.53 -10.36
CA ASP A 100 -11.79 -25.90 -9.84
C ASP A 100 -13.21 -26.38 -9.53
N LYS A 101 -14.11 -25.45 -9.15
CA LYS A 101 -15.52 -25.76 -8.87
C LYS A 101 -16.33 -26.07 -10.13
N PHE A 102 -15.96 -25.50 -11.28
CA PHE A 102 -16.74 -25.61 -12.52
C PHE A 102 -16.04 -26.38 -13.64
N LYS A 103 -14.75 -26.70 -13.50
CA LYS A 103 -14.02 -27.54 -14.47
C LYS A 103 -14.64 -28.94 -14.52
N GLY A 104 -14.86 -29.43 -15.75
CA GLY A 104 -15.28 -30.80 -16.01
C GLY A 104 -14.11 -31.78 -16.02
N ALA A 105 -14.37 -33.04 -16.39
CA ALA A 105 -13.32 -34.07 -16.50
C ALA A 105 -12.23 -33.75 -17.54
N ASP A 106 -12.55 -32.93 -18.55
CA ASP A 106 -11.66 -32.54 -19.65
C ASP A 106 -11.05 -31.13 -19.48
N ASP A 107 -11.21 -30.51 -18.31
CA ASP A 107 -10.70 -29.15 -17.98
C ASP A 107 -11.18 -28.02 -18.94
N THR A 108 -12.17 -28.30 -19.80
CA THR A 108 -12.74 -27.34 -20.74
C THR A 108 -14.01 -26.70 -20.18
N LEU A 109 -14.07 -25.36 -20.23
CA LEU A 109 -15.23 -24.58 -19.80
C LEU A 109 -16.08 -24.13 -21.01
N THR A 110 -17.38 -24.44 -20.96
CA THR A 110 -18.38 -23.84 -21.85
C THR A 110 -18.56 -22.35 -21.54
N GLU A 111 -19.14 -21.59 -22.48
CA GLU A 111 -19.40 -20.16 -22.28
C GLU A 111 -20.27 -19.88 -21.04
N ALA A 112 -21.30 -20.68 -20.83
CA ALA A 112 -22.14 -20.58 -19.64
C ALA A 112 -21.35 -20.82 -18.34
N GLN A 113 -20.42 -21.80 -18.34
CA GLN A 113 -19.55 -22.06 -17.19
C GLN A 113 -18.54 -20.92 -16.96
N ARG A 114 -18.01 -20.28 -18.01
CA ARG A 114 -17.11 -19.12 -17.86
C ARG A 114 -17.80 -17.97 -17.12
N ILE A 115 -19.06 -17.69 -17.44
CA ILE A 115 -19.85 -16.66 -16.73
C ILE A 115 -20.04 -17.05 -15.25
N LEU A 116 -20.29 -18.34 -14.96
CA LEU A 116 -20.41 -18.82 -13.58
C LEU A 116 -19.07 -18.73 -12.81
N VAL A 117 -17.95 -19.07 -13.44
CA VAL A 117 -16.60 -18.94 -12.87
C VAL A 117 -16.29 -17.48 -12.56
N GLN A 118 -16.58 -16.55 -13.49
CA GLN A 118 -16.39 -15.12 -13.25
C GLN A 118 -17.23 -14.64 -12.07
N LYS A 119 -18.52 -14.99 -12.03
CA LYS A 119 -19.41 -14.64 -10.93
C LYS A 119 -18.91 -15.17 -9.58
N GLU A 120 -18.55 -16.44 -9.51
CA GLU A 120 -18.02 -17.05 -8.28
C GLU A 120 -16.70 -16.40 -7.84
N THR A 121 -15.83 -16.06 -8.81
CA THR A 121 -14.60 -15.32 -8.56
C THR A 121 -14.91 -13.97 -7.92
N LEU A 122 -15.83 -13.19 -8.48
CA LEU A 122 -16.20 -11.87 -7.95
C LEU A 122 -16.80 -11.94 -6.55
N VAL A 123 -17.65 -12.93 -6.27
CA VAL A 123 -18.21 -13.16 -4.91
C VAL A 123 -17.10 -13.41 -3.90
N CYS A 124 -16.10 -14.23 -4.26
CA CYS A 124 -14.95 -14.50 -3.41
C CYS A 124 -14.04 -13.26 -3.26
N VAL A 125 -13.77 -12.53 -4.35
CA VAL A 125 -12.97 -11.30 -4.34
C VAL A 125 -13.62 -10.21 -3.48
N ASN A 126 -14.94 -10.11 -3.46
CA ASN A 126 -15.61 -9.15 -2.57
C ASN A 126 -15.27 -9.41 -1.09
N LYS A 127 -15.17 -10.68 -0.69
CA LYS A 127 -14.73 -11.05 0.67
C LYS A 127 -13.27 -10.68 0.90
N CYS A 128 -12.40 -10.85 -0.11
CA CYS A 128 -11.01 -10.36 -0.02
C CYS A 128 -10.98 -8.84 0.23
N VAL A 129 -11.78 -8.06 -0.51
CA VAL A 129 -11.85 -6.59 -0.35
C VAL A 129 -12.38 -6.21 1.02
N GLU A 130 -13.44 -6.87 1.50
CA GLU A 130 -14.00 -6.63 2.83
C GLU A 130 -12.99 -6.93 3.95
N GLU A 131 -12.25 -8.04 3.85
CA GLU A 131 -11.18 -8.39 4.78
C GLU A 131 -10.05 -7.36 4.76
N GLN A 132 -9.64 -6.91 3.56
CA GLN A 132 -8.62 -5.87 3.44
C GLN A 132 -9.06 -4.57 4.12
N ILE A 133 -10.28 -4.10 3.83
CA ILE A 133 -10.79 -2.82 4.35
C ILE A 133 -11.06 -2.88 5.86
N THR A 134 -11.60 -3.98 6.36
CA THR A 134 -12.03 -4.10 7.76
C THR A 134 -10.86 -4.40 8.69
N ASN A 135 -9.89 -5.20 8.24
CA ASN A 135 -8.85 -5.75 9.10
C ASN A 135 -7.45 -5.36 8.65
N ALA A 136 -7.04 -5.73 7.43
CA ALA A 136 -5.64 -5.62 7.03
C ALA A 136 -5.16 -4.16 6.94
N ILE A 137 -5.90 -3.31 6.23
CA ILE A 137 -5.53 -1.89 6.05
C ILE A 137 -5.52 -1.17 7.41
N PRO A 138 -6.56 -1.25 8.27
CA PRO A 138 -6.50 -0.62 9.59
C PRO A 138 -5.34 -1.11 10.47
N ALA A 139 -5.02 -2.40 10.43
CA ALA A 139 -3.89 -2.95 11.17
C ALA A 139 -2.55 -2.37 10.67
N THR A 140 -2.34 -2.33 9.35
CA THR A 140 -1.15 -1.71 8.75
C THR A 140 -1.07 -0.22 9.04
N VAL A 141 -2.18 0.51 8.98
CA VAL A 141 -2.22 1.95 9.34
C VAL A 141 -1.73 2.17 10.76
N ARG A 142 -2.19 1.37 11.73
CA ARG A 142 -1.72 1.46 13.13
C ARG A 142 -0.23 1.14 13.26
N LEU A 143 0.23 0.06 12.62
CA LEU A 143 1.63 -0.36 12.65
C LEU A 143 2.55 0.73 12.07
N VAL A 144 2.25 1.18 10.86
CA VAL A 144 3.05 2.19 10.15
C VAL A 144 3.03 3.51 10.90
N SER A 145 1.87 3.96 11.40
CA SER A 145 1.78 5.20 12.16
C SER A 145 2.64 5.17 13.43
N ALA A 146 2.63 4.05 14.16
CA ALA A 146 3.46 3.88 15.35
C ALA A 146 4.96 3.92 15.03
N GLN A 147 5.38 3.33 13.91
CA GLN A 147 6.78 3.35 13.48
C GLN A 147 7.21 4.71 12.92
N LEU A 148 6.36 5.37 12.11
CA LEU A 148 6.59 6.73 11.62
C LEU A 148 6.72 7.72 12.79
N GLN A 149 5.95 7.54 13.86
CA GLN A 149 6.07 8.37 15.05
C GLN A 149 7.44 8.22 15.73
N LYS A 150 8.02 7.01 15.75
CA LYS A 150 9.38 6.77 16.27
C LYS A 150 10.43 7.42 15.37
N LEU A 151 10.38 7.18 14.07
CA LEU A 151 11.32 7.76 13.10
C LEU A 151 11.29 9.29 13.12
N ARG A 152 10.11 9.89 13.29
CA ARG A 152 9.99 11.35 13.46
C ARG A 152 10.67 11.84 14.74
N ALA A 153 10.60 11.09 15.84
CA ALA A 153 11.23 11.46 17.10
C ALA A 153 12.77 11.35 17.06
N GLU A 154 13.31 10.58 16.12
CA GLU A 154 14.76 10.47 15.86
C GLU A 154 15.31 11.61 14.99
N GLN A 155 14.46 12.45 14.41
CA GLN A 155 14.93 13.55 13.58
C GLN A 155 15.66 14.61 14.41
N PRO A 156 16.69 15.26 13.82
CA PRO A 156 17.33 16.42 14.42
C PRO A 156 16.28 17.47 14.77
N SER A 157 16.38 18.07 15.95
CA SER A 157 15.48 19.15 16.37
C SER A 157 15.62 20.35 15.42
N ASP A 158 14.48 20.94 15.05
CA ASP A 158 14.42 22.25 14.40
C ASP A 158 15.15 23.34 15.21
#